data_AF-A0A8I0FCY1-F1
#
_entry.id   AF-A0A8I0FCY1-F1
#
_cell.length_a   1.000
_cell.length_b   1.000
_cell.length_c   1.000
_cell.angle_alpha   90.00
_cell.angle_beta   90.00
_cell.angle_gamma   90.00
#
_symmetry.space_group_name_H-M   'P 1'
#
loop_
_entity.id
_entity.type
_entity.pdbx_description
1 polymer ?
#
loop_
_entity_poly.entity_id
_entity_poly.type
_entity_poly.pdbx_seq_one_letter_code
_entity_poly.pdbx_strand_id
1 'polypeptide(L)'
;EYLPVIRAACTSPVQAVNVNGDVINQLKPLKENSTVQVVSYINSAGTAATNNKYTTDANGRFDLKIQYPKIYASWLTVQLTAKSTVSGSLIKGSTSLTLGYLTKDVSLTDLNGPNMESPYGIDPDCSNGN
;
A
#
# COMPACT_ATOMS: atom_id res chain seq x y z
N GLU A 1 39.04 10.72 3.18
CA GLU A 1 38.20 11.91 2.95
C GLU A 1 36.91 11.42 2.30
N TYR A 2 35.80 11.40 3.02
CA TYR A 2 34.52 10.95 2.46
C TYR A 2 33.78 12.19 1.95
N LEU A 3 33.53 12.25 0.64
CA LEU A 3 32.67 13.27 0.06
C LEU A 3 31.26 13.11 0.67
N PRO A 4 30.63 14.17 1.19
CA PRO A 4 29.24 14.10 1.61
C PRO A 4 28.40 13.89 0.35
N VAL A 5 27.96 12.65 0.10
CA VAL A 5 26.98 12.40 -0.94
C VAL A 5 25.66 12.97 -0.46
N ILE A 6 25.37 14.21 -0.86
CA ILE A 6 24.02 14.76 -0.78
C ILE A 6 23.20 14.02 -1.85
N ARG A 7 22.78 12.78 -1.56
CA ARG A 7 21.73 12.15 -2.36
C ARG A 7 20.46 12.91 -1.99
N ALA A 8 19.94 13.71 -2.92
CA ALA A 8 18.56 14.13 -2.82
C ALA A 8 17.72 12.84 -2.76
N ALA A 9 17.08 12.58 -1.63
CA ALA A 9 16.21 11.42 -1.51
C ALA A 9 15.03 11.64 -2.47
N CYS A 10 14.83 10.74 -3.43
CA CYS A 10 13.65 10.79 -4.28
C CYS A 10 12.41 10.71 -3.38
N THR A 11 11.51 11.69 -3.51
CA THR A 11 10.21 11.65 -2.84
C THR A 11 9.20 11.06 -3.81
N SER A 12 8.46 10.04 -3.37
CA SER A 12 7.34 9.53 -4.17
C SER A 12 6.28 10.63 -4.23
N PRO A 13 5.91 11.14 -5.42
CA PRO A 13 4.91 12.20 -5.51
C PRO A 13 3.55 11.66 -5.05
N VAL A 14 2.76 12.52 -4.43
CA VAL A 14 1.37 12.22 -4.04
C VAL A 14 0.42 13.18 -4.75
N GLN A 15 -0.79 12.72 -4.99
CA GLN A 15 -1.90 13.52 -5.50
C GLN A 15 -3.09 13.43 -4.55
N ALA A 16 -3.74 14.57 -4.32
CA ALA A 16 -5.01 14.61 -3.64
C ALA A 16 -6.09 14.06 -4.58
N VAL A 17 -6.79 13.01 -4.17
CA VAL A 17 -7.93 12.45 -4.91
C VAL A 17 -9.19 12.50 -4.04
N ASN A 18 -10.33 12.80 -4.65
CA ASN A 18 -11.62 12.77 -3.99
C ASN A 18 -12.19 11.35 -4.06
N VAL A 19 -12.34 10.69 -2.92
CA VAL A 19 -12.99 9.39 -2.83
C VAL A 19 -14.21 9.52 -1.95
N ASN A 20 -15.40 9.51 -2.57
CA ASN A 20 -16.69 9.61 -1.89
C ASN A 20 -16.80 10.82 -0.95
N GLY A 21 -16.29 11.98 -1.38
CA GLY A 21 -16.34 13.24 -0.64
C GLY A 21 -15.20 13.48 0.36
N ASP A 22 -14.35 12.48 0.62
CA ASP A 22 -13.12 12.64 1.41
C ASP A 22 -11.93 12.90 0.48
N VAL A 23 -11.11 13.91 0.80
CA VAL A 23 -9.81 14.12 0.14
C VAL A 23 -8.79 13.18 0.77
N ILE A 24 -8.17 12.31 -0.04
CA ILE A 24 -7.09 11.43 0.39
C ILE A 24 -5.83 11.65 -0.45
N ASN A 25 -4.66 11.48 0.16
CA ASN A 25 -3.40 11.48 -0.56
C ASN A 25 -3.15 10.09 -1.15
N GLN A 26 -3.07 10.00 -2.47
CA GLN A 26 -2.71 8.78 -3.20
C GLN A 26 -1.33 8.94 -3.83
N LEU A 27 -0.55 7.87 -3.93
CA LEU A 27 0.69 7.87 -4.70
C LEU A 27 0.41 8.26 -6.16
N LYS A 28 1.14 9.25 -6.66
CA LYS A 28 1.10 9.69 -8.05
C LYS A 28 2.17 8.88 -8.83
N PRO A 29 1.82 8.23 -9.93
CA PRO A 29 2.82 7.63 -10.80
C PRO A 29 3.72 8.72 -11.40
N LEU A 30 5.04 8.47 -11.47
CA LEU A 30 5.99 9.37 -12.14
C LEU A 30 5.76 9.43 -13.66
N LYS A 31 5.33 8.30 -14.25
CA LYS A 31 4.95 8.21 -15.67
C LYS A 31 3.46 8.39 -15.86
N GLU A 32 3.07 9.35 -16.70
CA GLU A 32 1.67 9.58 -17.06
C GLU A 32 1.02 8.29 -17.64
N ASN A 33 -0.24 8.05 -17.29
CA ASN A 33 -1.02 6.85 -17.66
C ASN A 33 -0.51 5.51 -17.10
N SER A 34 0.41 5.49 -16.14
CA SER A 34 0.70 4.28 -15.34
C SER A 34 -0.18 4.24 -14.09
N THR A 35 -0.51 3.04 -13.59
CA THR A 35 -1.29 2.88 -12.35
C THR A 35 -0.36 2.47 -11.21
N VAL A 36 -0.49 3.11 -10.04
CA VAL A 36 0.25 2.76 -8.81
C VAL A 36 -0.58 1.82 -7.93
N GLN A 37 -1.54 1.10 -8.51
CA GLN A 37 -2.36 0.21 -7.70
C GLN A 37 -1.60 -1.10 -7.41
N VAL A 38 -0.94 -1.07 -6.26
CA VAL A 38 -0.06 -2.15 -5.76
C VAL A 38 -0.78 -3.12 -4.82
N VAL A 39 -2.00 -2.78 -4.38
CA VAL A 39 -2.81 -3.60 -3.47
C VAL A 39 -4.20 -3.84 -4.04
N SER A 40 -4.72 -5.05 -3.80
CA SER A 40 -6.08 -5.46 -4.09
C SER A 40 -6.74 -5.99 -2.82
N TYR A 41 -7.99 -5.58 -2.59
CA TYR A 41 -8.80 -6.14 -1.52
C TYR A 41 -9.62 -7.30 -2.07
N ILE A 42 -9.56 -8.45 -1.39
CA ILE A 42 -10.19 -9.68 -1.84
C ILE A 42 -11.50 -9.86 -1.09
N ASN A 43 -12.60 -9.95 -1.85
CA ASN A 43 -13.94 -10.15 -1.30
C ASN A 43 -14.14 -11.58 -0.77
N SER A 44 -15.32 -11.84 -0.20
CA SER A 44 -15.69 -13.17 0.29
C SER A 44 -15.73 -14.26 -0.79
N ALA A 45 -15.92 -13.88 -2.06
CA ALA A 45 -15.88 -14.79 -3.21
C ALA A 45 -14.44 -15.06 -3.73
N GLY A 46 -13.41 -14.50 -3.09
CA GLY A 46 -12.01 -14.71 -3.48
C GLY A 46 -11.56 -13.86 -4.68
N THR A 47 -12.32 -12.85 -5.06
CA THR A 47 -12.00 -11.97 -6.20
C THR A 47 -11.60 -10.57 -5.75
N ALA A 48 -10.68 -9.93 -6.48
CA ALA A 48 -10.34 -8.53 -6.26
C ALA A 48 -11.56 -7.63 -6.50
N ALA A 49 -11.84 -6.74 -5.56
CA ALA A 49 -12.95 -5.81 -5.65
C ALA A 49 -12.58 -4.45 -5.03
N THR A 50 -13.12 -3.38 -5.61
CA THR A 50 -12.90 -1.99 -5.19
C THR A 50 -13.97 -1.48 -4.23
N ASN A 51 -15.10 -2.18 -4.11
CA ASN A 51 -16.21 -1.85 -3.21
C ASN A 51 -16.57 -3.06 -2.34
N ASN A 52 -15.71 -3.35 -1.37
CA ASN A 52 -15.95 -4.46 -0.45
C ASN A 52 -16.83 -4.01 0.72
N LYS A 53 -17.94 -4.72 0.90
CA LYS A 53 -18.77 -4.62 2.10
C LYS A 53 -18.52 -5.86 2.95
N TYR A 54 -18.16 -5.63 4.21
CA TYR A 54 -17.96 -6.68 5.20
C TYR A 54 -19.04 -6.54 6.27
N THR A 55 -19.50 -7.68 6.78
CA THR A 55 -20.39 -7.76 7.93
C THR A 55 -19.59 -8.30 9.10
N THR A 56 -19.69 -7.64 10.25
CA THR A 56 -19.03 -8.12 11.47
C THR A 56 -19.72 -9.36 12.03
N ASP A 57 -18.94 -10.25 12.64
CA ASP A 57 -19.42 -11.40 13.39
C ASP A 57 -20.07 -11.00 14.73
N ALA A 58 -20.51 -11.99 15.51
CA ALA A 58 -21.13 -11.79 16.81
C ALA A 58 -20.21 -11.09 17.84
N ASN A 59 -18.90 -11.04 17.60
CA ASN A 59 -17.92 -10.35 18.42
C ASN A 59 -17.57 -8.95 17.89
N GLY A 60 -18.24 -8.48 16.84
CA GLY A 60 -17.95 -7.19 16.21
C GLY A 60 -16.69 -7.19 15.34
N ARG A 61 -16.21 -8.36 14.89
CA ARG A 61 -14.99 -8.53 14.08
C ARG A 61 -15.31 -8.86 12.64
N PHE A 62 -14.44 -8.48 11.71
CA PHE A 62 -14.52 -8.97 10.33
C PHE A 62 -13.11 -9.26 9.81
N ASP A 63 -13.00 -10.23 8.91
CA ASP A 63 -11.73 -10.58 8.29
C ASP A 63 -11.57 -9.85 6.94
N LEU A 64 -10.41 -9.23 6.75
CA LEU A 64 -10.00 -8.57 5.52
C LEU A 64 -8.85 -9.35 4.87
N LYS A 65 -8.91 -9.53 3.55
CA LYS A 65 -7.80 -10.06 2.76
C LYS A 65 -7.25 -8.98 1.84
N ILE A 66 -5.94 -8.73 1.96
CA ILE A 66 -5.19 -7.81 1.11
C ILE A 66 -4.20 -8.63 0.31
N GLN A 67 -4.26 -8.52 -1.01
CA GLN A 67 -3.32 -9.13 -1.95
C GLN A 67 -2.41 -8.05 -2.52
N TYR A 68 -1.11 -8.33 -2.54
CA TYR A 68 -0.08 -7.43 -3.07
C TYR A 68 1.08 -8.24 -3.66
N PRO A 69 1.79 -7.72 -4.68
CA PRO A 69 3.00 -8.35 -5.18
C PRO A 69 4.11 -8.35 -4.12
N LYS A 70 4.87 -9.43 -4.04
CA LYS A 70 5.92 -9.63 -3.02
C LYS A 70 7.01 -8.55 -3.05
N ILE A 71 7.30 -7.96 -4.21
CA ILE A 71 8.30 -6.89 -4.38
C ILE A 71 7.96 -5.62 -3.56
N TYR A 72 6.69 -5.41 -3.22
CA TYR A 72 6.26 -4.24 -2.43
C TYR A 72 6.19 -4.50 -0.92
N ALA A 73 6.46 -5.72 -0.47
CA ALA A 73 6.51 -6.01 0.95
C ALA A 73 7.62 -5.17 1.64
N SER A 74 7.32 -4.71 2.85
CA SER A 74 7.97 -3.68 3.69
C SER A 74 8.21 -2.31 3.06
N TRP A 75 7.93 -2.12 1.78
CA TRP A 75 7.98 -0.82 1.11
C TRP A 75 6.68 -0.03 1.24
N LEU A 76 5.58 -0.68 1.63
CA LEU A 76 4.25 -0.08 1.69
C LEU A 76 3.65 -0.12 3.09
N THR A 77 3.17 1.04 3.51
CA THR A 77 2.21 1.16 4.62
C THR A 77 0.88 1.61 4.04
N VAL A 78 -0.15 0.79 4.23
CA VAL A 78 -1.51 1.13 3.81
C VAL A 78 -2.28 1.72 4.98
N GLN A 79 -3.04 2.78 4.73
CA GLN A 79 -4.02 3.28 5.68
C GLN A 79 -5.37 2.59 5.42
N LEU A 80 -5.84 1.86 6.43
CA LEU A 80 -7.14 1.22 6.41
C LEU A 80 -8.13 2.09 7.15
N THR A 81 -9.16 2.57 6.44
CA THR A 81 -10.25 3.34 7.01
C THR A 81 -11.55 2.55 6.91
N ALA A 82 -12.15 2.25 8.04
CA ALA A 82 -13.47 1.62 8.12
C ALA A 82 -14.53 2.68 8.48
N LYS A 83 -15.67 2.60 7.80
CA LYS A 83 -16.86 3.42 8.06
C LYS A 83 -18.02 2.50 8.39
N SER A 84 -18.72 2.76 9.49
CA SER A 84 -19.93 2.02 9.90
C SER A 84 -21.03 2.99 10.29
N THR A 85 -22.28 2.65 10.00
CA THR A 85 -23.44 3.45 10.40
C THR A 85 -24.21 2.68 11.47
N VAL A 86 -24.32 3.25 12.67
CA VAL A 86 -25.05 2.66 13.80
C VAL A 86 -26.13 3.64 14.25
N SER A 87 -27.40 3.24 14.15
CA SER A 87 -28.56 4.06 14.54
C SER A 87 -28.55 5.48 13.92
N GLY A 88 -28.12 5.60 12.66
CA GLY A 88 -28.04 6.87 11.93
C GLY A 88 -26.73 7.65 12.15
N SER A 89 -25.92 7.28 13.13
CA SER A 89 -24.61 7.89 13.38
C SER A 89 -23.52 7.21 12.55
N LEU A 90 -22.71 8.01 11.86
CA LEU A 90 -21.52 7.53 11.16
C LEU A 90 -20.33 7.46 12.12
N ILE A 91 -19.72 6.28 12.20
CA ILE A 91 -18.50 6.02 12.94
C ILE A 91 -17.38 5.74 11.94
N LYS A 92 -16.23 6.41 12.13
CA LYS A 92 -15.02 6.24 11.30
C LYS A 92 -13.86 5.81 12.20
N GLY A 93 -13.19 4.72 11.85
CA GLY A 93 -11.95 4.27 12.46
C GLY A 93 -10.86 4.17 11.40
N SER A 94 -9.61 4.49 11.76
CA SER A 94 -8.47 4.31 10.85
C SER A 94 -7.30 3.65 11.56
N THR A 95 -6.59 2.80 10.85
CA THR A 95 -5.35 2.18 11.30
C THR A 95 -4.36 2.10 10.13
N SER A 96 -3.09 1.93 10.44
CA SER A 96 -2.03 1.76 9.44
C SER A 96 -1.46 0.36 9.53
N LEU A 97 -1.23 -0.27 8.38
CA LEU A 97 -0.67 -1.61 8.28
C LEU A 97 0.52 -1.56 7.31
N THR A 98 1.71 -1.88 7.81
CA THR A 98 2.86 -2.17 6.95
C THR A 98 2.72 -3.58 6.39
N LEU A 99 2.84 -3.71 5.06
CA LEU A 99 2.72 -4.99 4.37
C LEU A 99 4.01 -5.80 4.58
N GLY A 100 3.92 -7.03 5.10
CA GLY A 100 5.08 -7.85 5.43
C GLY A 100 5.48 -8.85 4.33
N TYR A 101 6.60 -9.54 4.54
CA TYR A 101 6.95 -10.72 3.72
C TYR A 101 6.37 -11.99 4.32
N LEU A 102 6.20 -13.01 3.47
CA LEU A 102 6.14 -14.37 3.97
C LEU A 102 7.56 -14.86 4.28
N THR A 103 7.74 -15.58 5.38
CA THR A 103 9.05 -16.11 5.78
C THR A 103 9.68 -16.99 4.71
N LYS A 104 8.88 -17.75 3.95
CA LYS A 104 9.33 -18.58 2.83
C LYS A 104 9.86 -17.80 1.61
N ASP A 105 9.61 -16.49 1.55
CA ASP A 105 10.01 -15.64 0.43
C ASP A 105 11.33 -14.91 0.72
N VAL A 106 11.94 -15.12 1.89
CA VAL A 106 13.20 -14.49 2.31
C VAL A 106 14.19 -15.55 2.79
N SER A 107 15.44 -15.47 2.32
CA SER A 107 16.56 -16.27 2.84
C SER A 107 17.55 -15.34 3.55
N LEU A 108 17.72 -15.52 4.85
CA LEU A 108 18.71 -14.78 5.64
C LEU A 108 20.14 -15.27 5.37
N THR A 109 20.31 -16.55 5.04
CA THR A 109 21.61 -17.13 4.73
C THR A 109 22.12 -16.67 3.36
N ASP A 110 21.23 -16.65 2.37
CA ASP A 110 21.59 -16.24 1.01
C ASP A 110 21.45 -14.72 0.79
N LEU A 111 21.04 -13.98 1.84
CA LEU A 111 20.73 -12.55 1.79
C LEU A 111 19.83 -12.20 0.59
N ASN A 112 18.79 -13.00 0.39
CA ASN A 112 17.91 -12.90 -0.77
C ASN A 112 16.46 -12.66 -0.36
N GLY A 113 15.78 -11.81 -1.11
CA GLY A 113 14.38 -11.45 -0.86
C GLY A 113 13.71 -10.87 -2.11
N PRO A 114 12.39 -10.67 -2.09
CA PRO A 114 11.64 -10.29 -3.29
C PRO A 114 11.88 -8.86 -3.75
N ASN A 115 12.51 -8.03 -2.91
CA ASN A 115 12.65 -6.59 -3.05
C ASN A 115 14.09 -6.13 -2.77
N MET A 116 15.07 -6.98 -3.12
CA MET A 116 16.50 -6.65 -3.06
C MET A 116 16.82 -5.39 -3.86
N GLU A 117 16.10 -5.20 -4.95
CA GLU A 117 16.02 -3.94 -5.67
C GLU A 117 14.71 -3.23 -5.31
N SER A 118 14.76 -1.89 -5.29
CA SER A 118 13.60 -1.07 -4.99
C SER A 118 12.51 -1.28 -6.05
N PRO A 119 11.25 -1.51 -5.66
CA PRO A 119 10.13 -1.62 -6.60
C PRO A 119 9.81 -0.30 -7.32
N TYR A 120 10.43 0.80 -6.90
CA TYR A 120 10.28 2.12 -7.50
C TYR A 120 11.48 2.52 -8.35
N GLY A 121 12.40 1.59 -8.58
CA GLY A 121 13.60 1.85 -9.34
C GLY A 121 14.85 2.02 -8.50
N ILE A 122 15.99 1.96 -9.20
CA ILE A 122 17.33 2.14 -8.63
C ILE A 122 18.07 3.31 -9.29
N ASP A 123 17.46 3.96 -10.29
CA ASP A 123 18.06 5.10 -10.96
C ASP A 123 18.16 6.28 -9.97
N PRO A 124 19.33 6.92 -9.86
CA PRO A 124 19.44 8.17 -9.12
C PRO A 124 18.61 9.33 -9.73
N ASP A 125 18.18 9.22 -10.99
CA ASP A 125 17.34 10.22 -11.65
C ASP A 125 15.85 10.05 -11.31
N CYS A 126 15.38 10.84 -10.34
CA CYS A 126 13.98 10.82 -9.92
C CYS A 126 12.98 11.30 -10.99
N SER A 127 13.41 11.73 -12.18
CA SER A 127 12.53 12.24 -13.25
C SER A 127 11.96 11.14 -14.16
N ASN A 128 12.55 9.93 -14.15
CA ASN A 128 12.21 8.88 -15.12
C ASN A 128 11.35 7.74 -14.55
N GLY A 129 11.24 7.64 -13.22
CA GLY A 129 10.44 6.64 -12.52
C GLY A 129 10.94 5.20 -12.61
N ASN A 130 12.24 4.99 -12.82
CA ASN A 130 12.91 3.69 -12.90
C ASN A 130 14.17 3.60 -12.01
#